data_AF-A0A094BLZ8-F1
#
_entry.id   AF-A0A094BLZ8-F1
#
_cell.length_a   1.000
_cell.length_b   1.000
_cell.length_c   1.000
_cell.angle_alpha   90.00
_cell.angle_beta   90.00
_cell.angle_gamma   90.00
#
_symmetry.space_group_name_H-M   'P 1'
#
loop_
_entity.id
_entity.type
_entity.pdbx_description
1 polymer ?
#
loop_
_entity_poly.entity_id
_entity_poly.type
_entity_poly.pdbx_seq_one_letter_code
_entity_poly.pdbx_strand_id
1 'polypeptide(L)'
;MDYSSSLHEDNPAEASPWGSSPAPSPQHNRSTFNPTPEAPGSPVYGQNREHGDNYTSDSGTAAGTSHTDEAENAHAYGQRQDTTEPNVEHPGQQSGEQQAAGHPEQQQQVHPGQEAQRQQEAPRPAVRQGPHYKLQAKITGLERVGRKDPILRFDVHTNLPAFRTTQFRDVRRTHSEFIKLADHLISSNPEAIVPAVPPALTSAGAGTDEDEVRVKASLQRWLNYVCGNDVLMRDDEMVLFVESDYGYSPMVKRKQPATGVRRKVIKQFAPPPDDTPELEDARPAIKQFYLGTMDAGHKVDRLVKARKGLGLAESDFGVKLGTMSIQELHGGLANAYRKLGKTIQTTGDYHAAQGTAEATTIGDPLAYHSEDAFIVKETLTNRHILMRELLQAEILSKAKVDAADRLKVSSSVKRDKVDEAIAAMDKARSNELHLRSKTQRVTTNLVQETRRWFDRTTIDMRVSLREYVLREIEAERRTLATLETIRPDIRAIDASGGLSRLGRESHPAARRVSLATSQGPKGDAWSGVPRRPDASRNVSNTIIPGADEDTAEASSGRGRALSGESSGGLSGVKEEEDDDRVDARNAASRLATSTF
;
A
#
# COMPACT_ATOMS: atom_id res chain seq x y z
N MET A 1 -54.69 -38.48 2.55
CA MET A 1 -55.61 -39.39 3.26
C MET A 1 -54.96 -39.62 4.62
N ASP A 2 -55.55 -39.17 5.73
CA ASP A 2 -56.94 -38.69 5.85
C ASP A 2 -57.12 -37.15 5.76
N TYR A 3 -58.33 -36.65 6.03
CA TYR A 3 -58.77 -35.25 5.95
C TYR A 3 -59.66 -34.83 7.17
N SER A 4 -59.96 -33.52 7.25
CA SER A 4 -60.87 -32.84 8.20
C SER A 4 -60.34 -32.61 9.64
N SER A 5 -60.73 -31.55 10.35
CA SER A 5 -61.79 -30.53 10.09
C SER A 5 -61.36 -29.07 10.36
N SER A 6 -62.12 -28.10 9.83
CA SER A 6 -62.00 -26.63 9.98
C SER A 6 -63.08 -26.10 10.96
N LEU A 7 -63.24 -24.81 11.35
CA LEU A 7 -63.07 -23.47 10.72
C LEU A 7 -62.22 -22.53 11.63
N HIS A 8 -62.04 -21.20 11.45
CA HIS A 8 -62.80 -20.15 10.73
C HIS A 8 -61.90 -18.99 10.26
N GLU A 9 -62.34 -18.23 9.25
CA GLU A 9 -61.65 -17.06 8.68
C GLU A 9 -62.09 -15.73 9.33
N ASP A 10 -61.19 -14.73 9.28
CA ASP A 10 -61.51 -13.31 9.07
C ASP A 10 -60.26 -12.57 8.55
N ASN A 11 -60.40 -11.65 7.58
CA ASN A 11 -59.26 -10.95 6.92
C ASN A 11 -59.70 -9.67 6.16
N PRO A 12 -58.98 -8.54 6.30
CA PRO A 12 -59.02 -7.47 5.30
C PRO A 12 -57.64 -6.97 4.80
N ALA A 13 -57.59 -6.83 3.48
CA ALA A 13 -56.57 -6.26 2.57
C ALA A 13 -55.51 -5.23 3.05
N GLU A 14 -54.29 -5.49 2.58
CA GLU A 14 -53.31 -4.59 1.91
C GLU A 14 -53.06 -3.13 2.35
N ALA A 15 -51.78 -2.81 2.58
CA ALA A 15 -51.14 -1.57 2.13
C ALA A 15 -49.64 -1.80 1.83
N SER A 16 -49.11 -1.21 0.74
CA SER A 16 -47.71 -1.38 0.32
C SER A 16 -46.79 -0.22 0.75
N PRO A 17 -45.48 -0.46 1.03
CA PRO A 17 -44.62 0.50 1.74
C PRO A 17 -43.87 1.52 0.85
N TRP A 18 -44.44 1.98 -0.27
CA TRP A 18 -43.76 2.94 -1.17
C TRP A 18 -44.68 4.08 -1.65
N GLY A 19 -44.28 5.32 -1.31
CA GLY A 19 -44.92 6.57 -1.74
C GLY A 19 -45.32 7.51 -0.59
N SER A 20 -45.02 8.80 -0.50
CA SER A 20 -43.92 9.68 -0.96
C SER A 20 -44.40 11.14 -0.77
N SER A 21 -44.03 11.78 0.36
CA SER A 21 -43.86 13.26 0.52
C SER A 21 -45.11 14.20 0.44
N PRO A 22 -45.03 15.49 0.86
CA PRO A 22 -44.15 16.15 1.85
C PRO A 22 -44.85 17.16 2.84
N ALA A 23 -44.06 17.67 3.82
CA ALA A 23 -44.22 18.96 4.55
C ALA A 23 -45.38 19.10 5.59
N PRO A 24 -45.41 20.14 6.47
CA PRO A 24 -44.40 21.17 6.79
C PRO A 24 -44.00 21.26 8.30
N SER A 25 -43.06 22.15 8.66
CA SER A 25 -42.62 22.45 10.04
C SER A 25 -43.10 23.84 10.54
N PRO A 26 -43.27 24.04 11.87
CA PRO A 26 -43.24 25.40 12.42
C PRO A 26 -42.54 25.61 13.80
N GLN A 27 -41.48 26.43 13.76
CA GLN A 27 -41.18 27.57 14.66
C GLN A 27 -40.68 27.43 16.13
N HIS A 28 -40.07 28.53 16.60
CA HIS A 28 -39.29 28.76 17.83
C HIS A 28 -40.02 29.60 18.90
N ASN A 29 -39.58 29.46 20.17
CA ASN A 29 -39.23 30.56 21.11
C ASN A 29 -38.27 29.97 22.18
N ARG A 30 -37.19 30.62 22.66
CA ARG A 30 -37.05 31.82 23.51
C ARG A 30 -37.85 31.74 24.83
N SER A 31 -37.31 31.97 26.04
CA SER A 31 -35.94 32.17 26.58
C SER A 31 -36.02 32.08 28.15
N THR A 32 -35.15 32.54 29.07
CA THR A 32 -33.99 33.47 29.10
C THR A 32 -33.21 33.37 30.46
N PHE A 33 -31.93 33.81 30.48
CA PHE A 33 -31.13 34.29 31.64
C PHE A 33 -30.51 33.35 32.71
N ASN A 34 -29.59 33.95 33.49
CA ASN A 34 -28.49 33.44 34.35
C ASN A 34 -28.49 34.32 35.66
N PRO A 35 -27.50 34.37 36.61
CA PRO A 35 -26.36 33.50 36.96
C PRO A 35 -26.04 33.30 38.50
N THR A 36 -25.22 32.29 38.86
CA THR A 36 -24.21 32.30 39.98
C THR A 36 -24.66 32.50 41.47
N PRO A 37 -23.76 32.48 42.49
CA PRO A 37 -22.78 31.42 42.85
C PRO A 37 -22.75 31.09 44.38
N GLU A 38 -22.11 29.97 44.80
CA GLU A 38 -21.14 29.92 45.93
C GLU A 38 -20.49 28.52 46.14
N ALA A 39 -19.52 28.42 47.05
CA ALA A 39 -18.75 27.24 47.47
C ALA A 39 -18.31 27.44 48.94
N PRO A 40 -17.42 26.63 49.58
CA PRO A 40 -16.96 25.26 49.32
C PRO A 40 -17.20 24.32 50.53
N GLY A 41 -16.85 23.02 50.43
CA GLY A 41 -16.90 22.11 51.58
C GLY A 41 -16.28 20.73 51.39
N SER A 42 -15.32 20.38 52.25
CA SER A 42 -14.74 19.05 52.47
C SER A 42 -14.32 18.99 53.96
N PRO A 43 -13.85 17.86 54.55
CA PRO A 43 -13.66 16.49 54.04
C PRO A 43 -14.22 15.40 55.04
N VAL A 44 -13.61 14.19 55.03
CA VAL A 44 -13.48 13.19 56.14
C VAL A 44 -14.27 11.86 56.04
N TYR A 45 -13.49 10.78 55.85
CA TYR A 45 -13.60 9.37 56.32
C TYR A 45 -14.95 8.65 56.47
N GLY A 46 -15.01 7.45 55.88
CA GLY A 46 -15.84 6.31 56.28
C GLY A 46 -15.11 4.99 55.92
N GLN A 47 -15.13 3.98 56.79
CA GLN A 47 -14.21 2.83 56.74
C GLN A 47 -14.91 1.47 57.01
N ASN A 48 -14.38 0.39 56.38
CA ASN A 48 -14.66 -1.05 56.59
C ASN A 48 -16.08 -1.60 56.33
N ARG A 49 -16.19 -2.50 55.34
CA ARG A 49 -16.29 -3.98 55.49
C ARG A 49 -16.22 -4.63 54.10
N GLU A 50 -15.31 -5.57 53.80
CA GLU A 50 -15.17 -6.95 54.30
C GLU A 50 -16.32 -7.88 53.89
N HIS A 51 -16.11 -8.63 52.79
CA HIS A 51 -16.44 -10.04 52.47
C HIS A 51 -16.18 -10.19 50.95
N GLY A 52 -15.81 -11.34 50.39
CA GLY A 52 -15.50 -12.64 50.97
C GLY A 52 -15.48 -13.70 49.86
N ASP A 53 -14.40 -14.47 49.78
CA ASP A 53 -14.17 -15.61 48.88
C ASP A 53 -14.20 -15.41 47.34
N ASN A 54 -13.75 -16.37 46.52
CA ASN A 54 -12.39 -16.91 46.27
C ASN A 54 -12.50 -18.13 45.31
N TYR A 55 -11.40 -18.46 44.62
CA TYR A 55 -11.16 -19.60 43.71
C TYR A 55 -12.05 -19.83 42.46
N THR A 56 -11.38 -19.80 41.31
CA THR A 56 -11.77 -20.49 40.07
C THR A 56 -10.94 -21.76 39.88
N SER A 57 -11.57 -22.92 39.67
CA SER A 57 -11.00 -24.06 38.93
C SER A 57 -11.28 -23.85 37.41
N ASP A 58 -10.37 -24.09 36.46
CA ASP A 58 -9.43 -25.19 36.18
C ASP A 58 -10.02 -26.28 35.23
N SER A 59 -9.13 -26.99 34.53
CA SER A 59 -9.30 -27.86 33.34
C SER A 59 -9.39 -27.11 31.99
N GLY A 60 -8.51 -27.35 31.00
CA GLY A 60 -7.15 -27.93 31.03
C GLY A 60 -6.91 -29.10 30.07
N THR A 61 -5.93 -28.97 29.17
CA THR A 61 -5.13 -30.05 28.51
C THR A 61 -4.13 -29.45 27.50
N ALA A 62 -3.10 -30.19 27.08
CA ALA A 62 -1.81 -30.30 27.78
C ALA A 62 -0.75 -31.05 26.94
N ALA A 63 0.37 -30.37 26.62
CA ALA A 63 1.69 -30.90 26.22
C ALA A 63 2.63 -29.67 26.07
N GLY A 64 3.89 -29.61 26.52
CA GLY A 64 4.84 -30.67 26.93
C GLY A 64 5.80 -30.99 25.77
N THR A 65 7.14 -30.95 25.89
CA THR A 65 8.07 -30.69 27.03
C THR A 65 9.46 -30.39 26.42
N SER A 66 10.49 -29.76 27.03
CA SER A 66 10.79 -29.27 28.40
C SER A 66 11.73 -28.03 28.32
N HIS A 67 12.05 -27.40 29.46
CA HIS A 67 13.20 -26.49 29.62
C HIS A 67 14.44 -27.23 30.17
N THR A 68 15.63 -26.69 29.91
CA THR A 68 16.77 -26.68 30.84
C THR A 68 17.54 -25.37 30.68
N ASP A 69 17.51 -24.53 31.71
CA ASP A 69 18.32 -23.31 31.83
C ASP A 69 19.42 -23.55 32.86
N GLU A 70 20.68 -23.37 32.48
CA GLU A 70 21.80 -23.22 33.42
C GLU A 70 22.59 -21.96 33.06
N ALA A 71 23.00 -21.20 34.08
CA ALA A 71 23.76 -19.97 33.93
C ALA A 71 24.79 -19.89 35.05
N GLU A 72 26.07 -19.75 34.71
CA GLU A 72 27.09 -19.35 35.67
C GLU A 72 28.22 -18.54 35.01
N ASN A 73 29.31 -18.29 35.75
CA ASN A 73 29.99 -16.99 35.74
C ASN A 73 31.52 -17.11 35.51
N ALA A 74 32.19 -15.95 35.54
CA ALA A 74 33.61 -15.73 35.84
C ALA A 74 34.66 -15.64 34.69
N HIS A 75 35.19 -14.43 34.56
CA HIS A 75 36.61 -14.05 34.61
C HIS A 75 37.69 -14.89 33.89
N ALA A 76 38.16 -14.32 32.77
CA ALA A 76 39.54 -13.89 32.53
C ALA A 76 40.73 -14.67 33.15
N TYR A 77 41.57 -15.20 32.27
CA TYR A 77 43.04 -15.11 32.39
C TYR A 77 43.64 -14.81 31.01
N GLY A 78 44.86 -14.29 30.98
CA GLY A 78 45.61 -14.09 29.74
C GLY A 78 47.10 -14.29 29.97
N GLN A 79 47.82 -14.76 28.95
CA GLN A 79 49.26 -14.91 29.00
C GLN A 79 49.90 -14.69 27.62
N ARG A 80 51.05 -14.03 27.60
CA ARG A 80 51.93 -13.93 26.42
C ARG A 80 52.95 -15.05 26.45
N GLN A 81 53.42 -15.48 25.28
CA GLN A 81 54.81 -15.90 25.10
C GLN A 81 55.27 -15.61 23.66
N ASP A 82 56.58 -15.69 23.42
CA ASP A 82 57.29 -14.83 22.47
C ASP A 82 58.55 -15.53 21.91
N THR A 83 59.03 -15.13 20.73
CA THR A 83 60.24 -15.62 20.00
C THR A 83 60.20 -17.12 19.56
N THR A 84 60.82 -17.59 18.47
CA THR A 84 62.13 -17.27 17.83
C THR A 84 62.13 -17.55 16.31
N GLU A 85 63.12 -17.01 15.58
CA GLU A 85 63.46 -17.34 14.16
C GLU A 85 64.48 -18.50 14.07
N PRO A 86 64.86 -19.03 12.87
CA PRO A 86 65.89 -18.37 12.03
C PRO A 86 65.84 -18.58 10.48
N ASN A 87 65.93 -17.45 9.74
CA ASN A 87 66.93 -17.09 8.68
C ASN A 87 67.31 -18.03 7.47
N VAL A 88 67.92 -17.39 6.44
CA VAL A 88 68.65 -17.90 5.22
C VAL A 88 67.80 -18.65 4.15
N GLU A 89 68.01 -18.54 2.83
CA GLU A 89 69.09 -17.95 1.99
C GLU A 89 68.60 -17.48 0.59
N HIS A 90 69.42 -16.73 -0.16
CA HIS A 90 69.20 -16.26 -1.55
C HIS A 90 70.15 -16.96 -2.53
N PRO A 91 69.71 -17.28 -3.78
CA PRO A 91 70.16 -16.53 -4.97
C PRO A 91 69.04 -16.38 -6.03
N GLY A 92 69.21 -15.77 -7.22
CA GLY A 92 70.36 -15.11 -7.85
C GLY A 92 69.93 -14.39 -9.15
N GLN A 93 70.82 -13.59 -9.76
CA GLN A 93 70.50 -12.71 -10.90
C GLN A 93 70.64 -13.41 -12.27
N GLN A 94 69.91 -12.93 -13.29
CA GLN A 94 70.53 -12.51 -14.56
C GLN A 94 69.62 -11.60 -15.41
N SER A 95 70.20 -10.99 -16.45
CA SER A 95 69.69 -9.84 -17.20
C SER A 95 69.57 -10.10 -18.71
N GLY A 96 68.78 -9.28 -19.41
CA GLY A 96 68.71 -9.28 -20.87
C GLY A 96 67.94 -8.09 -21.46
N GLU A 97 68.65 -7.22 -22.19
CA GLU A 97 68.08 -6.17 -23.04
C GLU A 97 68.01 -6.65 -24.50
N GLN A 98 66.99 -6.25 -25.28
CA GLN A 98 67.12 -5.95 -26.72
C GLN A 98 65.87 -5.23 -27.30
N GLN A 99 65.91 -4.87 -28.58
CA GLN A 99 65.23 -3.69 -29.14
C GLN A 99 64.33 -3.95 -30.37
N ALA A 100 63.42 -3.00 -30.60
CA ALA A 100 62.99 -2.44 -31.90
C ALA A 100 61.89 -3.10 -32.79
N ALA A 101 61.20 -2.20 -33.52
CA ALA A 101 60.30 -2.35 -34.69
C ALA A 101 58.93 -3.07 -34.52
N GLY A 102 57.82 -2.59 -35.12
CA GLY A 102 57.58 -1.28 -35.76
C GLY A 102 56.31 -1.16 -36.64
N HIS A 103 55.72 0.06 -36.69
CA HIS A 103 54.70 0.58 -37.65
C HIS A 103 53.29 -0.10 -37.74
N PRO A 104 52.28 0.56 -38.37
CA PRO A 104 52.23 1.91 -38.97
C PRO A 104 51.12 2.85 -38.41
N GLU A 105 51.12 4.11 -38.88
CA GLU A 105 50.13 5.15 -38.58
C GLU A 105 48.81 5.03 -39.37
N GLN A 106 47.78 5.74 -38.92
CA GLN A 106 46.86 6.44 -39.83
C GLN A 106 46.78 7.93 -39.45
N GLN A 107 46.73 8.78 -40.47
CA GLN A 107 46.77 10.24 -40.35
C GLN A 107 45.36 10.83 -40.55
N GLN A 108 45.02 11.91 -39.85
CA GLN A 108 44.02 12.85 -40.35
C GLN A 108 44.38 14.29 -39.96
N GLN A 109 43.95 15.25 -40.79
CA GLN A 109 44.62 16.53 -40.97
C GLN A 109 44.09 17.66 -40.07
N VAL A 110 44.96 18.61 -39.76
CA VAL A 110 44.63 19.85 -39.03
C VAL A 110 44.30 20.95 -40.02
N HIS A 111 43.12 21.57 -39.89
CA HIS A 111 42.79 22.85 -40.53
C HIS A 111 42.84 23.98 -39.49
N PRO A 112 43.68 25.01 -39.66
CA PRO A 112 43.71 26.18 -38.78
C PRO A 112 42.81 27.31 -39.31
N GLY A 113 42.17 28.04 -38.38
CA GLY A 113 41.71 29.41 -38.62
C GLY A 113 40.20 29.66 -38.43
N GLN A 114 39.83 30.23 -37.28
CA GLN A 114 39.05 31.47 -37.19
C GLN A 114 38.97 31.95 -35.72
N GLU A 115 39.48 33.14 -35.45
CA GLU A 115 39.32 33.81 -34.15
C GLU A 115 38.05 34.68 -34.18
N ALA A 116 37.11 34.44 -33.27
CA ALA A 116 36.01 35.36 -33.02
C ALA A 116 35.43 35.21 -31.59
N GLN A 117 35.75 36.19 -30.74
CA GLN A 117 34.93 36.70 -29.64
C GLN A 117 34.01 35.72 -28.87
N ARG A 118 34.44 35.31 -27.66
CA ARG A 118 33.51 35.18 -26.52
C ARG A 118 34.08 35.90 -25.30
N GLN A 119 33.18 36.50 -24.53
CA GLN A 119 33.49 37.38 -23.41
C GLN A 119 33.86 36.58 -22.15
N GLN A 120 34.63 37.20 -21.25
CA GLN A 120 35.03 36.60 -19.98
C GLN A 120 33.87 36.66 -18.97
N GLU A 121 33.05 35.62 -18.90
CA GLU A 121 32.26 35.37 -17.68
C GLU A 121 33.17 34.73 -16.62
N ALA A 122 33.32 35.39 -15.47
CA ALA A 122 34.07 34.84 -14.35
C ALA A 122 33.30 33.64 -13.77
N PRO A 123 33.92 32.44 -13.68
CA PRO A 123 33.22 31.26 -13.17
C PRO A 123 32.90 31.43 -11.69
N ARG A 124 31.61 31.52 -11.37
CA ARG A 124 31.11 31.42 -9.98
C ARG A 124 31.61 30.09 -9.40
N PRO A 125 32.08 30.05 -8.14
CA PRO A 125 32.60 28.82 -7.55
C PRO A 125 31.50 27.76 -7.51
N ALA A 126 31.63 26.73 -8.34
CA ALA A 126 30.72 25.59 -8.33
C ALA A 126 30.79 24.93 -6.95
N VAL A 127 29.68 25.00 -6.21
CA VAL A 127 29.54 24.26 -4.94
C VAL A 127 29.75 22.79 -5.27
N ARG A 128 30.86 22.22 -4.79
CA ARG A 128 31.19 20.81 -4.98
C ARG A 128 30.18 19.97 -4.23
N GLN A 129 29.10 19.60 -4.91
CA GLN A 129 28.19 18.56 -4.43
C GLN A 129 29.02 17.30 -4.17
N GLY A 130 28.79 16.66 -3.02
CA GLY A 130 29.46 15.40 -2.69
C GLY A 130 29.09 14.29 -3.67
N PRO A 131 29.80 13.14 -3.62
CA PRO A 131 29.42 11.99 -4.43
C PRO A 131 27.96 11.58 -4.14
N HIS A 132 27.11 11.69 -5.16
CA HIS A 132 25.72 11.22 -5.08
C HIS A 132 25.72 9.70 -5.00
N TYR A 133 25.46 9.18 -3.80
CA TYR A 133 25.35 7.74 -3.57
C TYR A 133 24.03 7.20 -4.12
N LYS A 134 24.08 6.00 -4.69
CA LYS A 134 22.93 5.28 -5.23
C LYS A 134 23.05 3.78 -4.97
N LEU A 135 21.90 3.18 -4.68
CA LEU A 135 21.67 1.74 -4.74
C LEU A 135 20.48 1.53 -5.69
N GLN A 136 20.62 0.63 -6.66
CA GLN A 136 19.60 0.37 -7.68
C GLN A 136 19.47 -1.14 -7.88
N ALA A 137 18.31 -1.70 -7.55
CA ALA A 137 18.00 -3.12 -7.76
C ALA A 137 16.93 -3.28 -8.84
N LYS A 138 17.11 -4.24 -9.77
CA LYS A 138 16.16 -4.53 -10.85
C LYS A 138 15.78 -6.01 -10.84
N ILE A 139 14.50 -6.31 -10.64
CA ILE A 139 13.98 -7.69 -10.71
C ILE A 139 14.06 -8.18 -12.16
N THR A 140 14.71 -9.32 -12.33
CA THR A 140 14.91 -10.03 -13.61
C THR A 140 14.05 -11.28 -13.71
N GLY A 141 13.64 -11.87 -12.58
CA GLY A 141 12.80 -13.07 -12.57
C GLY A 141 12.09 -13.36 -11.25
N LEU A 142 11.14 -14.28 -11.32
CA LEU A 142 10.37 -14.84 -10.21
C LEU A 142 10.28 -16.35 -10.46
N GLU A 143 10.88 -17.17 -9.59
CA GLU A 143 10.92 -18.63 -9.71
C GLU A 143 9.99 -19.25 -8.65
N ARG A 144 8.91 -19.90 -9.09
CA ARG A 144 7.95 -20.59 -8.23
C ARG A 144 8.15 -22.11 -8.30
N VAL A 145 8.52 -22.74 -7.18
CA VAL A 145 8.71 -24.20 -7.08
C VAL A 145 7.52 -24.85 -6.37
N GLY A 146 6.42 -25.02 -7.11
CA GLY A 146 5.15 -25.51 -6.56
C GLY A 146 4.56 -24.54 -5.54
N ARG A 147 4.28 -25.01 -4.32
CA ARG A 147 3.75 -24.20 -3.20
C ARG A 147 4.84 -23.71 -2.22
N LYS A 148 6.11 -23.71 -2.62
CA LYS A 148 7.21 -23.18 -1.80
C LYS A 148 7.25 -21.64 -1.84
N ASP A 149 7.92 -21.07 -0.84
CA ASP A 149 8.35 -19.66 -0.82
C ASP A 149 9.07 -19.31 -2.15
N PRO A 150 8.58 -18.35 -2.95
CA PRO A 150 9.13 -18.09 -4.27
C PRO A 150 10.47 -17.35 -4.20
N ILE A 151 11.34 -17.61 -5.18
CA ILE A 151 12.65 -16.97 -5.30
C ILE A 151 12.55 -15.80 -6.27
N LEU A 152 12.88 -14.60 -5.80
CA LEU A 152 13.07 -13.43 -6.64
C LEU A 152 14.51 -13.41 -7.13
N ARG A 153 14.69 -13.10 -8.41
CA ARG A 153 15.98 -12.89 -9.06
C ARG A 153 16.11 -11.44 -9.46
N PHE A 154 17.22 -10.80 -9.10
CA PHE A 154 17.44 -9.38 -9.37
C PHE A 154 18.92 -9.05 -9.56
N ASP A 155 19.19 -8.05 -10.38
CA ASP A 155 20.52 -7.45 -10.52
C ASP A 155 20.61 -6.20 -9.64
N VAL A 156 21.80 -5.92 -9.09
CA VAL A 156 22.06 -4.73 -8.25
C VAL A 156 23.22 -3.94 -8.80
N HIS A 157 23.04 -2.62 -8.92
CA HIS A 157 24.08 -1.67 -9.28
C HIS A 157 24.19 -0.59 -8.19
N THR A 158 25.43 -0.32 -7.76
CA THR A 158 25.72 0.55 -6.61
C THR A 158 27.02 1.33 -6.81
N ASN A 159 27.14 2.47 -6.14
CA ASN A 159 28.41 3.19 -5.94
C ASN A 159 28.72 3.44 -4.45
N LEU A 160 28.00 2.79 -3.55
CA LEU A 160 28.26 2.85 -2.11
C LEU A 160 29.56 2.11 -1.78
N PRO A 161 30.49 2.72 -1.02
CA PRO A 161 31.84 2.16 -0.78
C PRO A 161 31.87 0.97 0.18
N ALA A 162 30.72 0.58 0.75
CA ALA A 162 30.58 -0.59 1.62
C ALA A 162 30.42 -1.92 0.87
N PHE A 163 30.13 -1.88 -0.44
CA PHE A 163 29.95 -3.08 -1.27
C PHE A 163 31.28 -3.53 -1.91
N ARG A 164 31.49 -4.85 -2.02
CA ARG A 164 32.70 -5.46 -2.63
C ARG A 164 32.85 -5.16 -4.13
N THR A 165 31.75 -4.90 -4.83
CA THR A 165 31.70 -4.53 -6.25
C THR A 165 30.57 -3.55 -6.56
N THR A 166 30.63 -2.88 -7.71
CA THR A 166 29.59 -1.94 -8.18
C THR A 166 28.46 -2.61 -8.98
N GLN A 167 28.58 -3.90 -9.28
CA GLN A 167 27.57 -4.72 -9.96
C GLN A 167 27.48 -6.10 -9.30
N PHE A 168 26.25 -6.54 -9.08
CA PHE A 168 25.87 -7.91 -8.72
C PHE A 168 24.80 -8.35 -9.72
N ARG A 169 24.86 -9.60 -10.18
CA ARG A 169 23.90 -10.15 -11.13
C ARG A 169 23.32 -11.45 -10.59
N ASP A 170 22.08 -11.72 -10.96
CA ASP A 170 21.35 -12.92 -10.55
C ASP A 170 21.27 -13.14 -9.03
N VAL A 171 21.18 -12.05 -8.24
CA VAL A 171 20.99 -12.13 -6.79
C VAL A 171 19.66 -12.83 -6.52
N ARG A 172 19.70 -13.93 -5.75
CA ARG A 172 18.54 -14.79 -5.46
C ARG A 172 18.12 -14.65 -4.01
N ARG A 173 16.86 -14.27 -3.77
CA ARG A 173 16.28 -14.18 -2.41
C ARG A 173 14.85 -14.70 -2.38
N THR A 174 14.48 -15.43 -1.33
CA THR A 174 13.10 -15.89 -1.13
C THR A 174 12.22 -14.75 -0.60
N HIS A 175 10.89 -14.81 -0.77
CA HIS A 175 10.01 -13.75 -0.24
C HIS A 175 10.12 -13.61 1.28
N SER A 176 10.27 -14.72 2.03
CA SER A 176 10.52 -14.63 3.48
C SER A 176 11.85 -13.97 3.85
N GLU A 177 12.83 -13.87 2.94
CA GLU A 177 14.06 -13.09 3.17
C GLU A 177 13.83 -11.59 3.02
N PHE A 178 12.94 -11.15 2.11
CA PHE A 178 12.50 -9.75 2.06
C PHE A 178 11.76 -9.35 3.35
N ILE A 179 10.93 -10.24 3.91
CA ILE A 179 10.28 -10.02 5.22
C ILE A 179 11.33 -9.85 6.34
N LYS A 180 12.31 -10.76 6.44
CA LYS A 180 13.41 -10.65 7.43
C LYS A 180 14.17 -9.33 7.33
N LEU A 181 14.44 -8.87 6.10
CA LEU A 181 15.12 -7.59 5.86
C LEU A 181 14.23 -6.42 6.29
N ALA A 182 12.95 -6.42 5.92
CA ALA A 182 12.00 -5.38 6.32
C ALA A 182 11.88 -5.27 7.85
N ASP A 183 11.70 -6.41 8.54
CA ASP A 183 11.66 -6.48 10.01
C ASP A 183 12.93 -5.88 10.64
N HIS A 184 14.11 -6.20 10.09
CA HIS A 184 15.36 -5.58 10.53
C HIS A 184 15.31 -4.06 10.32
N LEU A 185 15.07 -3.60 9.09
CA LEU A 185 15.11 -2.18 8.73
C LEU A 185 14.13 -1.33 9.58
N ILE A 186 12.91 -1.82 9.84
CA ILE A 186 11.90 -1.16 10.69
C ILE A 186 12.36 -1.12 12.17
N SER A 187 13.20 -2.07 12.60
CA SER A 187 13.74 -2.12 13.97
C SER A 187 15.03 -1.32 14.17
N SER A 188 15.81 -1.13 13.09
CA SER A 188 17.12 -0.46 13.11
C SER A 188 17.05 1.04 12.81
N ASN A 189 16.09 1.47 11.97
CA ASN A 189 16.06 2.82 11.41
C ASN A 189 14.78 3.58 11.82
N PRO A 190 14.62 3.97 13.11
CA PRO A 190 13.44 4.71 13.57
C PRO A 190 13.25 6.08 12.91
N GLU A 191 14.27 6.61 12.24
CA GLU A 191 14.22 7.81 11.40
C GLU A 191 13.68 7.61 9.96
N ALA A 192 13.29 6.39 9.56
CA ALA A 192 12.86 6.08 8.19
C ALA A 192 11.50 5.34 8.14
N ILE A 193 10.79 5.45 7.00
CA ILE A 193 9.50 4.78 6.76
C ILE A 193 9.69 3.67 5.72
N VAL A 194 10.12 2.50 6.21
CA VAL A 194 10.20 1.26 5.42
C VAL A 194 8.80 0.86 4.95
N PRO A 195 8.60 0.59 3.65
CA PRO A 195 7.31 0.11 3.15
C PRO A 195 7.00 -1.33 3.56
N ALA A 196 5.72 -1.67 3.68
CA ALA A 196 5.27 -3.05 3.82
C ALA A 196 5.77 -3.92 2.64
N VAL A 197 6.17 -5.16 2.89
CA VAL A 197 6.61 -6.08 1.83
C VAL A 197 5.37 -6.59 1.09
N PRO A 198 5.22 -6.32 -0.23
CA PRO A 198 4.07 -6.81 -0.99
C PRO A 198 3.93 -8.33 -0.93
N PRO A 199 2.70 -8.89 -0.90
CA PRO A 199 2.49 -10.34 -0.85
C PRO A 199 3.18 -11.13 -1.98
N ALA A 200 3.59 -12.36 -1.66
CA ALA A 200 4.21 -13.31 -2.60
C ALA A 200 3.26 -13.82 -3.72
N LEU A 201 1.97 -13.53 -3.60
CA LEU A 201 0.84 -13.99 -4.40
C LEU A 201 -0.22 -12.90 -4.45
N THR A 202 -0.97 -12.82 -5.54
CA THR A 202 -2.10 -11.92 -5.74
C THR A 202 -3.41 -12.67 -5.94
N SER A 203 -4.53 -11.95 -5.84
CA SER A 203 -5.88 -12.47 -6.09
C SER A 203 -6.13 -12.89 -7.55
N ALA A 204 -5.21 -12.59 -8.47
CA ALA A 204 -5.26 -13.08 -9.86
C ALA A 204 -5.10 -14.61 -9.96
N GLY A 205 -4.48 -15.23 -8.95
CA GLY A 205 -4.28 -16.68 -8.87
C GLY A 205 -2.82 -17.08 -9.11
N ALA A 206 -2.27 -17.86 -8.18
CA ALA A 206 -0.86 -18.25 -8.15
C ALA A 206 -0.39 -18.92 -9.46
N GLY A 207 0.63 -18.33 -10.09
CA GLY A 207 1.21 -18.88 -11.33
C GLY A 207 0.40 -18.58 -12.60
N THR A 208 -0.48 -17.58 -12.56
CA THR A 208 -0.95 -16.90 -13.77
C THR A 208 0.05 -15.82 -14.20
N ASP A 209 0.07 -15.48 -15.50
CA ASP A 209 0.93 -14.41 -16.01
C ASP A 209 0.63 -13.06 -15.32
N GLU A 210 -0.64 -12.79 -15.01
CA GLU A 210 -1.07 -11.58 -14.30
C GLU A 210 -0.55 -11.56 -12.85
N ASP A 211 -0.59 -12.69 -12.13
CA ASP A 211 -0.01 -12.81 -10.79
C ASP A 211 1.50 -12.59 -10.81
N GLU A 212 2.22 -13.23 -11.73
CA GLU A 212 3.65 -13.04 -11.85
C GLU A 212 4.03 -11.58 -12.16
N VAL A 213 3.35 -10.96 -13.13
CA VAL A 213 3.61 -9.57 -13.51
C VAL A 213 3.33 -8.62 -12.34
N ARG A 214 2.22 -8.81 -11.62
CA ARG A 214 1.90 -7.98 -10.43
C ARG A 214 2.90 -8.17 -9.29
N VAL A 215 3.30 -9.40 -8.97
CA VAL A 215 4.28 -9.69 -7.90
C VAL A 215 5.67 -9.15 -8.25
N LYS A 216 6.12 -9.31 -9.51
CA LYS A 216 7.37 -8.69 -9.99
C LYS A 216 7.31 -7.16 -9.91
N ALA A 217 6.21 -6.54 -10.33
CA ALA A 217 6.04 -5.08 -10.31
C ALA A 217 5.94 -4.49 -8.89
N SER A 218 5.26 -5.16 -7.96
CA SER A 218 5.11 -4.68 -6.58
C SER A 218 6.42 -4.79 -5.80
N LEU A 219 7.12 -5.93 -5.86
CA LEU A 219 8.43 -6.10 -5.21
C LEU A 219 9.51 -5.22 -5.84
N GLN A 220 9.43 -4.92 -7.14
CA GLN A 220 10.29 -3.90 -7.77
C GLN A 220 10.03 -2.51 -7.20
N ARG A 221 8.76 -2.14 -6.95
CA ARG A 221 8.40 -0.86 -6.31
C ARG A 221 8.91 -0.79 -4.87
N TRP A 222 8.80 -1.89 -4.12
CA TRP A 222 9.36 -2.01 -2.76
C TRP A 222 10.88 -1.81 -2.76
N LEU A 223 11.62 -2.51 -3.64
CA LEU A 223 13.06 -2.34 -3.81
C LEU A 223 13.43 -0.91 -4.18
N ASN A 224 12.68 -0.25 -5.07
CA ASN A 224 12.91 1.15 -5.44
C ASN A 224 12.76 2.10 -4.24
N TYR A 225 11.77 1.88 -3.37
CA TYR A 225 11.59 2.69 -2.16
C TYR A 225 12.67 2.45 -1.11
N VAL A 226 13.12 1.20 -0.90
CA VAL A 226 14.18 0.89 0.07
C VAL A 226 15.55 1.35 -0.43
N CYS A 227 15.91 1.00 -1.66
CA CYS A 227 17.21 1.36 -2.25
C CYS A 227 17.31 2.87 -2.58
N GLY A 228 16.18 3.56 -2.77
CA GLY A 228 16.11 5.00 -2.97
C GLY A 228 16.12 5.83 -1.67
N ASN A 229 16.15 5.21 -0.50
CA ASN A 229 16.11 5.90 0.79
C ASN A 229 17.52 6.10 1.36
N ASP A 230 17.90 7.36 1.62
CA ASP A 230 19.21 7.76 2.17
C ASP A 230 19.62 7.06 3.47
N VAL A 231 18.65 6.68 4.32
CA VAL A 231 18.93 5.93 5.54
C VAL A 231 19.07 4.45 5.22
N LEU A 232 18.03 3.86 4.60
CA LEU A 232 17.94 2.41 4.42
C LEU A 232 19.02 1.88 3.48
N MET A 233 19.37 2.59 2.40
CA MET A 233 20.41 2.14 1.45
C MET A 233 21.81 2.02 2.08
N ARG A 234 22.01 2.58 3.27
CA ARG A 234 23.30 2.63 4.00
C ARG A 234 23.32 1.71 5.23
N ASP A 235 22.26 0.92 5.46
CA ASP A 235 22.23 -0.10 6.51
C ASP A 235 23.13 -1.29 6.11
N ASP A 236 23.96 -1.79 7.04
CA ASP A 236 24.89 -2.90 6.79
C ASP A 236 24.17 -4.17 6.30
N GLU A 237 22.93 -4.39 6.75
CA GLU A 237 22.11 -5.52 6.31
C GLU A 237 21.70 -5.43 4.83
N MET A 238 21.72 -4.24 4.19
CA MET A 238 21.56 -4.14 2.73
C MET A 238 22.76 -4.70 1.98
N VAL A 239 23.97 -4.57 2.52
CA VAL A 239 25.17 -5.20 1.94
C VAL A 239 25.04 -6.72 2.08
N LEU A 240 24.74 -7.21 3.29
CA LEU A 240 24.56 -8.64 3.56
C LEU A 240 23.45 -9.27 2.70
N PHE A 241 22.31 -8.58 2.56
CA PHE A 241 21.19 -9.00 1.71
C PHE A 241 21.54 -9.07 0.23
N VAL A 242 22.52 -8.31 -0.27
CA VAL A 242 22.96 -8.38 -1.67
C VAL A 242 24.11 -9.38 -1.86
N GLU A 243 25.07 -9.43 -0.94
CA GLU A 243 26.34 -10.14 -1.13
C GLU A 243 26.35 -11.61 -0.68
N SER A 244 25.37 -12.05 0.12
CA SER A 244 25.35 -13.42 0.64
C SER A 244 24.97 -14.46 -0.42
N ASP A 245 25.88 -15.38 -0.72
CA ASP A 245 25.70 -16.36 -1.80
C ASP A 245 24.74 -17.52 -1.41
N TYR A 246 24.56 -17.80 -0.11
CA TYR A 246 23.80 -18.95 0.42
C TYR A 246 22.46 -18.58 1.12
N GLY A 247 21.85 -17.46 0.72
CA GLY A 247 20.62 -16.93 1.33
C GLY A 247 20.89 -15.93 2.46
N TYR A 248 19.82 -15.43 3.09
CA TYR A 248 19.86 -14.30 4.01
C TYR A 248 19.17 -14.56 5.36
N SER A 249 19.84 -14.13 6.43
CA SER A 249 19.28 -13.95 7.77
C SER A 249 19.97 -12.76 8.43
N PRO A 250 19.21 -11.83 9.07
CA PRO A 250 19.80 -10.70 9.77
C PRO A 250 20.78 -11.15 10.86
N MET A 251 21.97 -10.56 10.88
CA MET A 251 22.99 -10.79 11.90
C MET A 251 22.58 -10.18 13.25
N VAL A 252 21.97 -8.97 13.23
CA VAL A 252 21.56 -8.28 14.45
C VAL A 252 20.04 -8.19 14.56
N LYS A 253 19.44 -9.03 15.39
CA LYS A 253 17.99 -9.02 15.67
C LYS A 253 17.62 -7.93 16.68
N ARG A 254 17.67 -6.66 16.25
CA ARG A 254 17.14 -5.54 17.06
C ARG A 254 15.64 -5.73 17.30
N LYS A 255 15.16 -5.32 18.48
CA LYS A 255 13.74 -5.38 18.85
C LYS A 255 13.14 -3.98 18.85
N GLN A 256 11.87 -3.88 18.47
CA GLN A 256 11.11 -2.62 18.50
C GLN A 256 11.18 -1.94 19.89
N PRO A 257 11.34 -0.61 19.99
CA PRO A 257 11.70 0.09 21.24
C PRO A 257 10.79 -0.18 22.46
N ALA A 258 9.53 -0.50 22.21
CA ALA A 258 8.66 -1.10 23.21
C ALA A 258 7.79 -2.19 22.57
N THR A 259 7.71 -3.35 23.20
CA THR A 259 6.78 -4.45 22.87
C THR A 259 5.96 -4.84 24.11
N GLY A 260 4.91 -5.64 23.92
CA GLY A 260 4.13 -6.24 25.01
C GLY A 260 3.63 -5.26 26.08
N VAL A 261 3.79 -5.63 27.35
CA VAL A 261 3.24 -4.91 28.51
C VAL A 261 3.79 -3.48 28.62
N ARG A 262 5.11 -3.27 28.43
CA ARG A 262 5.74 -1.93 28.43
C ARG A 262 5.03 -1.00 27.45
N ARG A 263 4.73 -1.50 26.24
CA ARG A 263 4.02 -0.76 25.19
C ARG A 263 2.56 -0.49 25.53
N LYS A 264 1.86 -1.44 26.16
CA LYS A 264 0.46 -1.28 26.62
C LYS A 264 0.35 -0.17 27.68
N VAL A 265 1.22 -0.19 28.68
CA VAL A 265 1.29 0.84 29.74
C VAL A 265 1.66 2.21 29.16
N ILE A 266 2.67 2.28 28.28
CA ILE A 266 3.06 3.53 27.63
C ILE A 266 1.90 4.14 26.81
N LYS A 267 1.10 3.31 26.11
CA LYS A 267 -0.08 3.75 25.33
C LYS A 267 -1.30 4.17 26.19
N GLN A 268 -1.28 4.00 27.52
CA GLN A 268 -2.35 4.49 28.42
C GLN A 268 -2.20 5.98 28.79
N PHE A 269 -0.97 6.49 28.85
CA PHE A 269 -0.71 7.90 29.09
C PHE A 269 -0.82 8.71 27.79
N ALA A 270 -1.36 9.93 27.89
CA ALA A 270 -1.46 10.88 26.79
C ALA A 270 -0.11 11.06 26.04
N PRO A 271 -0.13 11.41 24.74
CA PRO A 271 1.08 11.77 24.00
C PRO A 271 1.92 12.81 24.78
N PRO A 272 3.26 12.77 24.69
CA PRO A 272 4.05 13.92 25.11
C PRO A 272 3.66 15.13 24.23
N PRO A 273 3.82 16.38 24.72
CA PRO A 273 3.74 17.56 23.87
C PRO A 273 4.65 17.41 22.65
N ASP A 274 4.18 17.82 21.47
CA ASP A 274 4.87 17.65 20.21
C ASP A 274 5.04 18.98 19.48
N ASP A 275 6.25 19.54 19.52
CA ASP A 275 6.58 20.80 18.83
C ASP A 275 6.63 20.65 17.28
N THR A 276 6.20 19.50 16.74
CA THR A 276 6.18 19.19 15.30
C THR A 276 4.74 18.89 14.83
N PRO A 277 3.88 19.92 14.65
CA PRO A 277 2.45 19.73 14.37
C PRO A 277 2.18 18.87 13.12
N GLU A 278 3.03 18.95 12.10
CA GLU A 278 2.91 18.11 10.90
C GLU A 278 2.94 16.60 11.20
N LEU A 279 3.72 16.16 12.20
CA LEU A 279 3.76 14.75 12.62
C LEU A 279 2.64 14.41 13.62
N GLU A 280 2.21 15.39 14.42
CA GLU A 280 1.05 15.25 15.30
C GLU A 280 -0.23 15.05 14.49
N ASP A 281 -0.49 15.90 13.49
CA ASP A 281 -1.66 15.87 12.59
C ASP A 281 -1.66 14.66 11.64
N ALA A 282 -0.49 14.29 11.10
CA ALA A 282 -0.39 13.14 10.20
C ALA A 282 -0.79 11.83 10.87
N ARG A 283 -0.46 11.63 12.16
CA ARG A 283 -0.64 10.34 12.82
C ARG A 283 -2.12 9.93 13.00
N PRO A 284 -3.07 10.81 13.39
CA PRO A 284 -4.51 10.57 13.30
C PRO A 284 -4.98 10.25 11.88
N ALA A 285 -4.56 11.02 10.87
CA ALA A 285 -4.97 10.80 9.48
C ALA A 285 -4.53 9.40 8.98
N ILE A 286 -3.27 9.02 9.22
CA ILE A 286 -2.71 7.71 8.86
C ILE A 286 -3.43 6.58 9.63
N LYS A 287 -3.81 6.80 10.90
CA LYS A 287 -4.62 5.84 11.66
C LYS A 287 -6.03 5.66 11.04
N GLN A 288 -6.68 6.73 10.60
CA GLN A 288 -7.99 6.63 9.95
C GLN A 288 -7.88 5.95 8.58
N PHE A 289 -6.86 6.27 7.79
CA PHE A 289 -6.59 5.60 6.52
C PHE A 289 -6.36 4.09 6.73
N TYR A 290 -5.52 3.70 7.69
CA TYR A 290 -5.32 2.29 8.10
C TYR A 290 -6.65 1.56 8.41
N LEU A 291 -7.51 2.16 9.25
CA LEU A 291 -8.79 1.54 9.62
C LEU A 291 -9.77 1.48 8.45
N GLY A 292 -9.80 2.53 7.62
CA GLY A 292 -10.63 2.61 6.42
C GLY A 292 -10.23 1.61 5.35
N THR A 293 -8.93 1.45 5.07
CA THR A 293 -8.43 0.45 4.11
C THR A 293 -8.70 -0.97 4.59
N MET A 294 -8.52 -1.24 5.88
CA MET A 294 -8.80 -2.55 6.48
C MET A 294 -10.29 -2.93 6.38
N ASP A 295 -11.20 -2.03 6.76
CA ASP A 295 -12.65 -2.28 6.68
C ASP A 295 -13.15 -2.33 5.22
N ALA A 296 -12.62 -1.48 4.34
CA ALA A 296 -12.90 -1.55 2.90
C ALA A 296 -12.44 -2.89 2.30
N GLY A 297 -11.26 -3.39 2.66
CA GLY A 297 -10.77 -4.71 2.24
C GLY A 297 -11.73 -5.82 2.68
N HIS A 298 -12.12 -5.84 3.95
CA HIS A 298 -13.12 -6.80 4.47
C HIS A 298 -14.50 -6.68 3.79
N LYS A 299 -14.87 -5.50 3.26
CA LYS A 299 -16.10 -5.29 2.47
C LYS A 299 -15.94 -5.85 1.04
N VAL A 300 -14.81 -5.61 0.39
CA VAL A 300 -14.46 -6.20 -0.93
C VAL A 300 -14.43 -7.73 -0.84
N ASP A 301 -13.84 -8.30 0.22
CA ASP A 301 -13.87 -9.76 0.48
C ASP A 301 -15.28 -10.35 0.48
N ARG A 302 -16.27 -9.60 1.00
CA ARG A 302 -17.68 -10.02 1.03
C ARG A 302 -18.34 -9.84 -0.32
N LEU A 303 -18.05 -8.74 -1.03
CA LEU A 303 -18.51 -8.50 -2.40
C LEU A 303 -18.03 -9.62 -3.35
N VAL A 304 -16.73 -9.91 -3.36
CA VAL A 304 -16.08 -10.97 -4.16
C VAL A 304 -16.72 -12.34 -3.93
N LYS A 305 -17.00 -12.69 -2.67
CA LYS A 305 -17.66 -13.95 -2.30
C LYS A 305 -19.12 -13.99 -2.78
N ALA A 306 -19.85 -12.89 -2.65
CA ALA A 306 -21.22 -12.77 -3.15
C ALA A 306 -21.28 -12.82 -4.69
N ARG A 307 -20.36 -12.12 -5.39
CA ARG A 307 -20.25 -12.09 -6.85
C ARG A 307 -19.96 -13.47 -7.43
N LYS A 308 -19.03 -14.23 -6.82
CA LYS A 308 -18.74 -15.62 -7.20
C LYS A 308 -19.90 -16.57 -6.86
N GLY A 309 -20.63 -16.33 -5.77
CA GLY A 309 -21.86 -17.04 -5.43
C GLY A 309 -23.00 -16.81 -6.44
N LEU A 310 -23.18 -15.57 -6.90
CA LEU A 310 -24.13 -15.20 -7.96
C LEU A 310 -23.81 -15.94 -9.26
N GLY A 311 -22.54 -15.93 -9.70
CA GLY A 311 -22.14 -16.61 -10.93
C GLY A 311 -22.39 -18.13 -10.93
N LEU A 312 -22.20 -18.78 -9.77
CA LEU A 312 -22.55 -20.20 -9.59
C LEU A 312 -24.07 -20.44 -9.68
N ALA A 313 -24.87 -19.57 -9.05
CA ALA A 313 -26.33 -19.67 -9.07
C ALA A 313 -26.92 -19.42 -10.46
N GLU A 314 -26.38 -18.47 -11.22
CA GLU A 314 -26.75 -18.22 -12.61
C GLU A 314 -26.35 -19.37 -13.52
N SER A 315 -25.18 -19.99 -13.33
CA SER A 315 -24.76 -21.15 -14.11
C SER A 315 -25.74 -22.34 -13.93
N ASP A 316 -26.09 -22.67 -12.69
CA ASP A 316 -27.11 -23.69 -12.37
C ASP A 316 -28.51 -23.33 -12.92
N PHE A 317 -28.95 -22.08 -12.76
CA PHE A 317 -30.22 -21.61 -13.34
C PHE A 317 -30.23 -21.72 -14.87
N GLY A 318 -29.14 -21.34 -15.53
CA GLY A 318 -29.00 -21.44 -16.98
C GLY A 318 -28.98 -22.89 -17.48
N VAL A 319 -28.45 -23.84 -16.71
CA VAL A 319 -28.58 -25.28 -17.02
C VAL A 319 -30.03 -25.73 -16.92
N LYS A 320 -30.73 -25.40 -15.83
CA LYS A 320 -32.15 -25.75 -15.60
C LYS A 320 -33.09 -25.13 -16.64
N LEU A 321 -32.85 -23.89 -17.03
CA LEU A 321 -33.60 -23.23 -18.11
C LEU A 321 -33.32 -23.88 -19.47
N GLY A 322 -32.09 -24.37 -19.68
CA GLY A 322 -31.72 -25.14 -20.86
C GLY A 322 -32.48 -26.47 -20.99
N THR A 323 -32.72 -27.19 -19.88
CA THR A 323 -33.44 -28.48 -19.91
C THR A 323 -34.94 -28.33 -20.19
N MET A 324 -35.55 -27.19 -19.85
CA MET A 324 -36.95 -26.90 -20.23
C MET A 324 -37.19 -26.98 -21.75
N SER A 325 -36.16 -26.72 -22.56
CA SER A 325 -36.22 -26.84 -24.04
C SER A 325 -36.48 -28.25 -24.59
N ILE A 326 -36.56 -29.27 -23.73
CA ILE A 326 -36.88 -30.66 -24.08
C ILE A 326 -38.39 -30.93 -23.96
N GLN A 327 -39.07 -30.25 -23.03
CA GLN A 327 -40.51 -30.40 -22.79
C GLN A 327 -41.36 -29.42 -23.63
N GLU A 328 -40.72 -28.39 -24.18
CA GLU A 328 -41.37 -27.32 -24.92
C GLU A 328 -41.79 -27.75 -26.35
N LEU A 329 -43.09 -27.70 -26.63
CA LEU A 329 -43.68 -28.06 -27.92
C LEU A 329 -43.50 -26.94 -28.97
N HIS A 330 -43.47 -25.69 -28.55
CA HIS A 330 -43.32 -24.55 -29.44
C HIS A 330 -41.85 -24.35 -29.83
N GLY A 331 -41.46 -24.80 -31.03
CA GLY A 331 -40.05 -24.87 -31.45
C GLY A 331 -39.25 -23.55 -31.34
N GLY A 332 -39.89 -22.39 -31.54
CA GLY A 332 -39.27 -21.09 -31.32
C GLY A 332 -38.96 -20.80 -29.84
N LEU A 333 -39.85 -21.25 -28.94
CA LEU A 333 -39.70 -21.12 -27.49
C LEU A 333 -38.68 -22.15 -26.95
N ALA A 334 -38.67 -23.37 -27.49
CA ALA A 334 -37.66 -24.38 -27.18
C ALA A 334 -36.24 -23.89 -27.55
N ASN A 335 -36.07 -23.28 -28.73
CA ASN A 335 -34.80 -22.64 -29.11
C ASN A 335 -34.46 -21.46 -28.18
N ALA A 336 -35.43 -20.61 -27.84
CA ALA A 336 -35.23 -19.49 -26.92
C ALA A 336 -34.77 -19.95 -25.53
N TYR A 337 -35.43 -20.93 -24.89
CA TYR A 337 -35.01 -21.50 -23.61
C TYR A 337 -33.59 -22.06 -23.66
N ARG A 338 -33.26 -22.84 -24.71
CA ARG A 338 -31.93 -23.43 -24.89
C ARG A 338 -30.82 -22.40 -25.00
N LYS A 339 -31.07 -21.30 -25.73
CA LYS A 339 -30.08 -20.22 -25.90
C LYS A 339 -30.01 -19.31 -24.68
N LEU A 340 -31.15 -18.93 -24.10
CA LEU A 340 -31.21 -18.09 -22.89
C LEU A 340 -30.51 -18.78 -21.71
N GLY A 341 -30.70 -20.09 -21.55
CA GLY A 341 -29.96 -20.89 -20.58
C GLY A 341 -28.43 -20.85 -20.77
N LYS A 342 -27.94 -20.81 -22.02
CA LYS A 342 -26.50 -20.60 -22.30
C LYS A 342 -26.07 -19.16 -22.04
N THR A 343 -26.84 -18.15 -22.45
CA THR A 343 -26.56 -16.73 -22.18
C THR A 343 -26.41 -16.46 -20.68
N ILE A 344 -27.26 -17.06 -19.85
CA ILE A 344 -27.22 -16.93 -18.39
C ILE A 344 -26.00 -17.68 -17.80
N GLN A 345 -25.65 -18.87 -18.28
CA GLN A 345 -24.40 -19.54 -17.90
C GLN A 345 -23.17 -18.65 -18.15
N THR A 346 -23.06 -18.07 -19.34
CA THR A 346 -21.95 -17.17 -19.70
C THR A 346 -21.97 -15.85 -18.91
N THR A 347 -23.15 -15.37 -18.49
CA THR A 347 -23.27 -14.24 -17.55
C THR A 347 -22.69 -14.60 -16.18
N GLY A 348 -22.98 -15.81 -15.69
CA GLY A 348 -22.40 -16.30 -14.44
C GLY A 348 -20.89 -16.47 -14.47
N ASP A 349 -20.33 -16.92 -15.61
CA ASP A 349 -18.89 -16.95 -15.85
C ASP A 349 -18.26 -15.54 -15.79
N TYR A 350 -18.93 -14.52 -16.36
CA TYR A 350 -18.47 -13.13 -16.26
C TYR A 350 -18.54 -12.57 -14.83
N HIS A 351 -19.57 -12.88 -14.05
CA HIS A 351 -19.61 -12.49 -12.63
C HIS A 351 -18.50 -13.18 -11.82
N ALA A 352 -18.20 -14.45 -12.08
CA ALA A 352 -17.07 -15.14 -11.44
C ALA A 352 -15.70 -14.52 -11.81
N ALA A 353 -15.56 -14.04 -13.05
CA ALA A 353 -14.38 -13.29 -13.51
C ALA A 353 -14.31 -11.88 -12.90
N GLN A 354 -15.43 -11.14 -12.86
CA GLN A 354 -15.55 -9.83 -12.22
C GLN A 354 -15.15 -9.90 -10.74
N GLY A 355 -15.65 -10.89 -9.99
CA GLY A 355 -15.22 -11.13 -8.61
C GLY A 355 -13.75 -11.49 -8.44
N THR A 356 -13.03 -11.85 -9.50
CA THR A 356 -11.57 -12.03 -9.47
C THR A 356 -10.85 -10.73 -9.83
N ALA A 357 -11.40 -9.92 -10.73
CA ALA A 357 -10.94 -8.56 -11.02
C ALA A 357 -11.11 -7.61 -9.81
N GLU A 358 -12.27 -7.60 -9.15
CA GLU A 358 -12.55 -6.88 -7.90
C GLU A 358 -11.44 -7.15 -6.85
N ALA A 359 -11.19 -8.43 -6.55
CA ALA A 359 -10.18 -8.86 -5.59
C ALA A 359 -8.77 -8.38 -5.98
N THR A 360 -8.39 -8.50 -7.25
CA THR A 360 -7.03 -8.18 -7.72
C THR A 360 -6.76 -6.68 -7.87
N THR A 361 -7.77 -5.89 -8.26
CA THR A 361 -7.59 -4.48 -8.65
C THR A 361 -7.90 -3.49 -7.54
N ILE A 362 -8.70 -3.88 -6.54
CA ILE A 362 -8.94 -3.05 -5.34
C ILE A 362 -8.81 -3.81 -4.02
N GLY A 363 -9.04 -5.13 -3.97
CA GLY A 363 -8.79 -5.96 -2.78
C GLY A 363 -7.31 -5.98 -2.36
N ASP A 364 -6.42 -6.45 -3.24
CA ASP A 364 -4.98 -6.55 -2.96
C ASP A 364 -4.35 -5.18 -2.60
N PRO A 365 -4.66 -4.06 -3.30
CA PRO A 365 -4.19 -2.73 -2.88
C PRO A 365 -4.71 -2.26 -1.52
N LEU A 366 -5.97 -2.54 -1.17
CA LEU A 366 -6.53 -2.19 0.15
C LEU A 366 -5.84 -2.97 1.28
N ALA A 367 -5.53 -4.24 1.06
CA ALA A 367 -4.74 -5.04 2.01
C ALA A 367 -3.32 -4.48 2.17
N TYR A 368 -2.61 -4.26 1.07
CA TYR A 368 -1.25 -3.70 1.06
C TYR A 368 -1.18 -2.31 1.74
N HIS A 369 -2.07 -1.38 1.40
CA HIS A 369 -2.06 -0.04 1.99
C HIS A 369 -2.50 -0.04 3.47
N SER A 370 -3.27 -1.03 3.92
CA SER A 370 -3.51 -1.27 5.35
C SER A 370 -2.21 -1.66 6.07
N GLU A 371 -1.45 -2.61 5.54
CA GLU A 371 -0.18 -3.04 6.14
C GLU A 371 0.87 -1.90 6.14
N ASP A 372 0.99 -1.15 5.04
CA ASP A 372 1.91 -0.02 4.92
C ASP A 372 1.55 1.10 5.93
N ALA A 373 0.27 1.49 6.00
CA ALA A 373 -0.22 2.46 6.96
C ALA A 373 -0.11 1.96 8.41
N PHE A 374 -0.18 0.65 8.65
CA PHE A 374 0.08 0.08 9.98
C PHE A 374 1.51 0.34 10.43
N ILE A 375 2.49 0.09 9.55
CA ILE A 375 3.92 0.31 9.83
C ILE A 375 4.15 1.79 10.11
N VAL A 376 3.70 2.69 9.22
CA VAL A 376 3.89 4.15 9.36
C VAL A 376 3.33 4.66 10.70
N LYS A 377 2.09 4.28 11.03
CA LYS A 377 1.42 4.62 12.30
C LYS A 377 2.22 4.13 13.50
N GLU A 378 2.88 2.97 13.43
CA GLU A 378 3.70 2.45 14.52
C GLU A 378 5.11 3.07 14.58
N THR A 379 5.71 3.48 13.45
CA THR A 379 6.94 4.30 13.42
C THR A 379 6.72 5.67 14.06
N LEU A 380 5.65 6.39 13.68
CA LEU A 380 5.27 7.64 14.35
C LEU A 380 4.96 7.42 15.84
N THR A 381 4.32 6.30 16.19
CA THR A 381 4.14 5.91 17.60
C THR A 381 5.47 5.72 18.33
N ASN A 382 6.47 5.09 17.70
CA ASN A 382 7.80 4.91 18.30
C ASN A 382 8.52 6.25 18.52
N ARG A 383 8.32 7.26 17.65
CA ARG A 383 8.80 8.64 17.91
C ARG A 383 8.22 9.22 19.19
N HIS A 384 6.92 9.04 19.46
CA HIS A 384 6.30 9.51 20.72
C HIS A 384 6.90 8.79 21.96
N ILE A 385 7.35 7.54 21.82
CA ILE A 385 8.05 6.81 22.90
C ILE A 385 9.43 7.43 23.13
N LEU A 386 10.19 7.68 22.06
CA LEU A 386 11.50 8.32 22.11
C LEU A 386 11.45 9.73 22.73
N MET A 387 10.44 10.54 22.39
CA MET A 387 10.20 11.85 23.00
C MET A 387 9.91 11.74 24.50
N ARG A 388 9.15 10.72 24.94
CA ARG A 388 8.90 10.49 26.37
C ARG A 388 10.16 10.01 27.10
N GLU A 389 11.00 9.19 26.47
CA GLU A 389 12.31 8.79 27.01
C GLU A 389 13.25 10.00 27.13
N LEU A 390 13.22 10.96 26.20
CA LEU A 390 13.92 12.24 26.30
C LEU A 390 13.43 13.08 27.50
N LEU A 391 12.12 13.34 27.61
CA LEU A 391 11.57 14.10 28.74
C LEU A 391 11.92 13.47 30.11
N GLN A 392 11.92 12.14 30.20
CA GLN A 392 12.36 11.43 31.40
C GLN A 392 13.87 11.60 31.67
N ALA A 393 14.70 11.60 30.62
CA ALA A 393 16.14 11.85 30.74
C ALA A 393 16.45 13.31 31.15
N GLU A 394 15.70 14.30 30.66
CA GLU A 394 15.82 15.71 31.03
C GLU A 394 15.48 15.94 32.51
N ILE A 395 14.37 15.36 32.99
CA ILE A 395 13.98 15.40 34.40
C ILE A 395 15.04 14.73 35.28
N LEU A 396 15.56 13.56 34.87
CA LEU A 396 16.61 12.85 35.60
C LEU A 396 17.95 13.62 35.61
N SER A 397 18.34 14.18 34.47
CA SER A 397 19.54 15.01 34.31
C SER A 397 19.50 16.22 35.25
N LYS A 398 18.39 16.98 35.23
CA LYS A 398 18.17 18.09 36.16
C LYS A 398 18.24 17.64 37.62
N ALA A 399 17.56 16.55 37.99
CA ALA A 399 17.59 16.04 39.36
C ALA A 399 18.99 15.58 39.82
N LYS A 400 19.88 15.18 38.90
CA LYS A 400 21.29 14.86 39.20
C LYS A 400 22.16 16.11 39.30
N VAL A 401 21.92 17.14 38.49
CA VAL A 401 22.55 18.47 38.64
C VAL A 401 22.18 19.08 40.00
N ASP A 402 20.87 19.13 40.32
CA ASP A 402 20.37 19.64 41.61
C ASP A 402 20.98 18.88 42.81
N ALA A 403 21.23 17.57 42.68
CA ALA A 403 21.88 16.76 43.72
C ALA A 403 23.38 17.06 43.85
N ALA A 404 24.09 17.23 42.73
CA ALA A 404 25.50 17.59 42.73
C ALA A 404 25.72 19.01 43.29
N ASP A 405 24.85 19.97 42.96
CA ASP A 405 24.94 21.34 43.47
C ASP A 405 24.65 21.44 44.98
N ARG A 406 23.71 20.62 45.51
CA ARG A 406 23.52 20.50 46.96
C ARG A 406 24.79 20.00 47.67
N LEU A 407 25.51 19.05 47.07
CA LEU A 407 26.77 18.53 47.61
C LEU A 407 27.90 19.56 47.59
N LYS A 408 27.91 20.51 46.64
CA LYS A 408 28.87 21.64 46.63
C LYS A 408 28.63 22.63 47.79
N VAL A 409 27.39 22.76 48.26
CA VAL A 409 26.99 23.72 49.31
C VAL A 409 27.05 23.12 50.73
N SER A 410 26.94 21.79 50.87
CA SER A 410 27.00 21.13 52.18
C SER A 410 28.39 21.19 52.82
N SER A 411 28.47 21.56 54.09
CA SER A 411 29.72 21.81 54.84
C SER A 411 30.48 20.57 55.33
N SER A 412 29.92 19.37 55.16
CA SER A 412 30.55 18.10 55.54
C SER A 412 30.21 17.03 54.52
N VAL A 413 31.18 16.65 53.68
CA VAL A 413 30.97 15.75 52.54
C VAL A 413 32.13 14.77 52.42
N LYS A 414 31.82 13.49 52.20
CA LYS A 414 32.82 12.50 51.83
C LYS A 414 33.16 12.65 50.35
N ARG A 415 34.45 12.73 50.02
CA ARG A 415 34.95 12.88 48.65
C ARG A 415 34.32 11.87 47.68
N ASP A 416 34.29 10.61 48.07
CA ASP A 416 33.72 9.50 47.29
C ASP A 416 32.28 9.76 46.83
N LYS A 417 31.47 10.46 47.65
CA LYS A 417 30.09 10.84 47.29
C LYS A 417 30.01 12.03 46.33
N VAL A 418 31.02 12.90 46.33
CA VAL A 418 31.13 13.98 45.33
C VAL A 418 31.53 13.38 43.99
N ASP A 419 32.52 12.50 43.99
CA ASP A 419 33.01 11.82 42.79
C ASP A 419 31.91 10.91 42.18
N GLU A 420 31.14 10.19 43.01
CA GLU A 420 29.93 9.44 42.59
C GLU A 420 28.85 10.35 42.00
N ALA A 421 28.56 11.49 42.64
CA ALA A 421 27.52 12.41 42.19
C ALA A 421 27.88 13.11 40.86
N ILE A 422 29.14 13.47 40.67
CA ILE A 422 29.66 14.02 39.40
C ILE A 422 29.52 12.96 38.30
N ALA A 423 30.01 11.73 38.53
CA ALA A 423 29.88 10.66 37.54
C ALA A 423 28.41 10.32 37.19
N ALA A 424 27.51 10.38 38.17
CA ALA A 424 26.08 10.18 37.96
C ALA A 424 25.41 11.34 37.18
N MET A 425 25.84 12.59 37.43
CA MET A 425 25.41 13.78 36.70
C MET A 425 25.88 13.74 35.24
N ASP A 426 27.17 13.49 35.00
CA ASP A 426 27.74 13.45 33.66
C ASP A 426 27.14 12.30 32.82
N LYS A 427 26.91 11.13 33.43
CA LYS A 427 26.19 10.02 32.77
C LYS A 427 24.75 10.39 32.41
N ALA A 428 24.02 11.08 33.30
CA ALA A 428 22.65 11.51 33.02
C ALA A 428 22.61 12.56 31.90
N ARG A 429 23.51 13.55 31.94
CA ARG A 429 23.65 14.60 30.92
C ARG A 429 24.09 14.05 29.56
N SER A 430 25.00 13.08 29.54
CA SER A 430 25.40 12.40 28.30
C SER A 430 24.24 11.63 27.67
N ASN A 431 23.39 11.00 28.49
CA ASN A 431 22.19 10.30 28.03
C ASN A 431 21.11 11.28 27.51
N GLU A 432 20.89 12.40 28.21
CA GLU A 432 20.02 13.50 27.75
C GLU A 432 20.46 14.02 26.36
N LEU A 433 21.75 14.35 26.19
CA LEU A 433 22.29 14.85 24.93
C LEU A 433 22.19 13.82 23.79
N HIS A 434 22.45 12.53 24.08
CA HIS A 434 22.25 11.45 23.11
C HIS A 434 20.79 11.34 22.67
N LEU A 435 19.85 11.32 23.63
CA LEU A 435 18.42 11.24 23.33
C LEU A 435 17.90 12.49 22.60
N ARG A 436 18.37 13.69 22.94
CA ARG A 436 17.98 14.93 22.24
C ARG A 436 18.44 14.91 20.78
N SER A 437 19.71 14.57 20.54
CA SER A 437 20.27 14.42 19.18
C SER A 437 19.54 13.35 18.36
N LYS A 438 19.25 12.19 18.96
CA LYS A 438 18.47 11.11 18.32
C LYS A 438 17.04 11.55 18.00
N THR A 439 16.35 12.19 18.94
CA THR A 439 14.97 12.68 18.77
C THR A 439 14.88 13.74 17.68
N GLN A 440 15.84 14.66 17.63
CA GLN A 440 15.93 15.68 16.58
C GLN A 440 16.10 15.03 15.20
N ARG A 441 17.08 14.13 15.02
CA ARG A 441 17.32 13.46 13.73
C ARG A 441 16.12 12.63 13.27
N VAL A 442 15.52 11.85 14.17
CA VAL A 442 14.30 11.08 13.90
C VAL A 442 13.15 12.01 13.47
N THR A 443 12.96 13.14 14.15
CA THR A 443 11.90 14.10 13.82
C THR A 443 12.13 14.74 12.45
N THR A 444 13.33 15.25 12.16
CA THR A 444 13.65 15.92 10.88
C THR A 444 13.50 14.98 9.68
N ASN A 445 13.93 13.73 9.81
CA ASN A 445 13.78 12.75 8.73
C ASN A 445 12.32 12.29 8.57
N LEU A 446 11.62 11.98 9.66
CA LEU A 446 10.24 11.50 9.58
C LEU A 446 9.28 12.54 8.98
N VAL A 447 9.52 13.85 9.11
CA VAL A 447 8.77 14.88 8.36
C VAL A 447 8.87 14.65 6.85
N GLN A 448 10.09 14.47 6.33
CA GLN A 448 10.31 14.26 4.89
C GLN A 448 9.73 12.91 4.42
N GLU A 449 9.90 11.87 5.22
CA GLU A 449 9.37 10.54 4.94
C GLU A 449 7.84 10.50 4.97
N THR A 450 7.19 11.22 5.88
CA THR A 450 5.72 11.34 5.94
C THR A 450 5.16 12.03 4.70
N ARG A 451 5.80 13.11 4.20
CA ARG A 451 5.43 13.75 2.92
C ARG A 451 5.54 12.76 1.76
N ARG A 452 6.71 12.11 1.61
CA ARG A 452 6.96 11.06 0.60
C ARG A 452 5.93 9.92 0.68
N TRP A 453 5.50 9.56 1.89
CA TRP A 453 4.48 8.54 2.12
C TRP A 453 3.09 8.98 1.63
N PHE A 454 2.67 10.20 1.94
CA PHE A 454 1.39 10.73 1.43
C PHE A 454 1.40 10.83 -0.10
N ASP A 455 2.48 11.33 -0.70
CA ASP A 455 2.63 11.43 -2.15
C ASP A 455 2.54 10.05 -2.83
N ARG A 456 3.37 9.09 -2.40
CA ARG A 456 3.43 7.74 -3.00
C ARG A 456 2.09 7.00 -2.87
N THR A 457 1.47 7.08 -1.69
CA THR A 457 0.22 6.38 -1.38
C THR A 457 -0.96 6.99 -2.13
N THR A 458 -0.99 8.31 -2.29
CA THR A 458 -2.01 9.01 -3.08
C THR A 458 -1.91 8.64 -4.56
N ILE A 459 -0.70 8.49 -5.11
CA ILE A 459 -0.48 8.07 -6.50
C ILE A 459 -0.89 6.61 -6.69
N ASP A 460 -0.36 5.69 -5.88
CA ASP A 460 -0.64 4.25 -6.00
C ASP A 460 -2.14 3.96 -5.84
N MET A 461 -2.82 4.55 -4.85
CA MET A 461 -4.25 4.34 -4.63
C MET A 461 -5.12 4.94 -5.76
N ARG A 462 -4.72 6.09 -6.35
CA ARG A 462 -5.39 6.65 -7.53
C ARG A 462 -5.25 5.74 -8.75
N VAL A 463 -4.09 5.10 -8.94
CA VAL A 463 -3.88 4.13 -10.02
C VAL A 463 -4.74 2.88 -9.80
N SER A 464 -4.77 2.33 -8.59
CA SER A 464 -5.61 1.16 -8.25
C SER A 464 -7.10 1.43 -8.46
N LEU A 465 -7.61 2.58 -7.98
CA LEU A 465 -9.00 2.99 -8.19
C LEU A 465 -9.33 3.17 -9.69
N ARG A 466 -8.40 3.73 -10.49
CA ARG A 466 -8.59 3.86 -11.94
C ARG A 466 -8.57 2.49 -12.64
N GLU A 467 -7.72 1.55 -12.23
CA GLU A 467 -7.72 0.19 -12.78
C GLU A 467 -9.04 -0.52 -12.48
N TYR A 468 -9.47 -0.51 -11.22
CA TYR A 468 -10.72 -1.10 -10.75
C TYR A 468 -11.94 -0.57 -11.53
N VAL A 469 -12.12 0.75 -11.61
CA VAL A 469 -13.26 1.35 -12.33
C VAL A 469 -13.26 0.98 -13.83
N LEU A 470 -12.08 0.91 -14.47
CA LEU A 470 -11.99 0.48 -15.87
C LEU A 470 -12.32 -1.01 -16.05
N ARG A 471 -11.94 -1.88 -15.10
CA ARG A 471 -12.28 -3.31 -15.13
C ARG A 471 -13.76 -3.56 -14.90
N GLU A 472 -14.39 -2.86 -13.95
CA GLU A 472 -15.84 -2.95 -13.70
C GLU A 472 -16.64 -2.50 -14.93
N ILE A 473 -16.30 -1.36 -15.52
CA ILE A 473 -16.96 -0.88 -16.75
C ILE A 473 -16.84 -1.91 -17.89
N GLU A 474 -15.68 -2.53 -18.05
CA GLU A 474 -15.46 -3.55 -19.09
C GLU A 474 -16.17 -4.88 -18.80
N ALA A 475 -16.31 -5.28 -17.53
CA ALA A 475 -17.11 -6.44 -17.12
C ALA A 475 -18.61 -6.23 -17.43
N GLU A 476 -19.19 -5.12 -16.97
CA GLU A 476 -20.59 -4.77 -17.21
C GLU A 476 -20.91 -4.62 -18.71
N ARG A 477 -19.97 -4.09 -19.51
CA ARG A 477 -20.07 -4.06 -20.99
C ARG A 477 -20.16 -5.45 -21.60
N ARG A 478 -19.37 -6.42 -21.13
CA ARG A 478 -19.36 -7.81 -21.64
C ARG A 478 -20.63 -8.56 -21.26
N THR A 479 -21.08 -8.41 -20.01
CA THR A 479 -22.37 -8.91 -19.53
C THR A 479 -23.51 -8.35 -20.37
N LEU A 480 -23.59 -7.02 -20.53
CA LEU A 480 -24.62 -6.38 -21.35
C LEU A 480 -24.57 -6.87 -22.80
N ALA A 481 -23.43 -6.80 -23.49
CA ALA A 481 -23.31 -7.25 -24.88
C ALA A 481 -23.75 -8.71 -25.08
N THR A 482 -23.49 -9.57 -24.08
CA THR A 482 -23.91 -10.98 -24.08
C THR A 482 -25.41 -11.13 -23.88
N LEU A 483 -26.02 -10.39 -22.96
CA LEU A 483 -27.47 -10.31 -22.79
C LEU A 483 -28.18 -9.75 -24.04
N GLU A 484 -27.53 -8.90 -24.84
CA GLU A 484 -28.11 -8.42 -26.10
C GLU A 484 -28.20 -9.51 -27.19
N THR A 485 -27.37 -10.56 -27.12
CA THR A 485 -27.34 -11.64 -28.14
C THR A 485 -28.63 -12.45 -28.21
N ILE A 486 -29.40 -12.55 -27.12
CA ILE A 486 -30.63 -13.34 -27.07
C ILE A 486 -31.86 -12.63 -27.69
N ARG A 487 -31.76 -11.30 -27.90
CA ARG A 487 -32.85 -10.47 -28.46
C ARG A 487 -33.48 -10.99 -29.77
N PRO A 488 -32.72 -11.47 -30.79
CA PRO A 488 -33.33 -12.08 -31.98
C PRO A 488 -34.14 -13.34 -31.66
N ASP A 489 -33.62 -14.22 -30.81
CA ASP A 489 -34.27 -15.50 -30.49
C ASP A 489 -35.55 -15.32 -29.66
N ILE A 490 -35.54 -14.40 -28.67
CA ILE A 490 -36.78 -14.03 -27.95
C ILE A 490 -37.83 -13.44 -28.89
N ARG A 491 -37.42 -12.67 -29.90
CA ARG A 491 -38.35 -12.11 -30.90
C ARG A 491 -38.86 -13.16 -31.88
N ALA A 492 -38.08 -14.21 -32.15
CA ALA A 492 -38.45 -15.33 -33.00
C ALA A 492 -39.38 -16.37 -32.33
N ILE A 493 -39.69 -16.20 -31.03
CA ILE A 493 -40.72 -17.00 -30.34
C ILE A 493 -42.09 -16.82 -31.00
N ASP A 494 -42.37 -15.66 -31.59
CA ASP A 494 -43.59 -15.44 -32.38
C ASP A 494 -43.22 -14.84 -33.75
N ALA A 495 -43.58 -15.55 -34.82
CA ALA A 495 -43.40 -15.08 -36.20
C ALA A 495 -44.14 -13.75 -36.48
N SER A 496 -45.15 -13.41 -35.67
CA SER A 496 -45.86 -12.14 -35.69
C SER A 496 -45.14 -11.02 -34.91
N GLY A 497 -44.24 -11.36 -33.98
CA GLY A 497 -43.44 -10.44 -33.17
C GLY A 497 -44.08 -9.99 -31.84
N GLY A 498 -44.87 -10.84 -31.18
CA GLY A 498 -45.82 -10.55 -30.10
C GLY A 498 -45.39 -9.60 -28.97
N LEU A 499 -44.15 -9.66 -28.49
CA LEU A 499 -43.65 -8.70 -27.48
C LEU A 499 -43.59 -7.24 -28.00
N SER A 500 -43.60 -7.03 -29.31
CA SER A 500 -43.73 -5.71 -29.95
C SER A 500 -45.19 -5.32 -30.25
N ARG A 501 -46.16 -6.21 -30.00
CA ARG A 501 -47.60 -6.02 -30.24
C ARG A 501 -48.40 -5.76 -28.96
N LEU A 502 -47.85 -6.06 -27.78
CA LEU A 502 -48.49 -5.79 -26.50
C LEU A 502 -48.82 -4.29 -26.39
N GLY A 503 -50.11 -3.95 -26.42
CA GLY A 503 -50.59 -2.56 -26.45
C GLY A 503 -50.40 -1.81 -27.78
N ARG A 504 -50.29 -2.50 -28.94
CA ARG A 504 -50.16 -1.85 -30.26
C ARG A 504 -51.03 -2.50 -31.35
N GLU A 505 -52.05 -1.77 -31.77
CA GLU A 505 -53.11 -2.23 -32.70
C GLU A 505 -52.76 -2.09 -34.19
N SER A 506 -51.52 -1.74 -34.54
CA SER A 506 -51.07 -1.57 -35.94
C SER A 506 -49.97 -2.57 -36.31
N HIS A 507 -50.04 -3.12 -37.52
CA HIS A 507 -49.26 -4.31 -37.92
C HIS A 507 -48.35 -4.05 -39.13
N PRO A 508 -47.11 -3.55 -38.93
CA PRO A 508 -46.12 -3.50 -39.99
C PRO A 508 -45.62 -4.92 -40.33
N ALA A 509 -45.88 -5.39 -41.55
CA ALA A 509 -45.65 -6.78 -41.96
C ALA A 509 -44.19 -7.26 -41.88
N ALA A 510 -43.21 -6.35 -41.95
CA ALA A 510 -41.82 -6.64 -41.67
C ALA A 510 -41.12 -5.39 -41.11
N ARG A 511 -40.48 -5.51 -39.93
CA ARG A 511 -39.61 -4.46 -39.39
C ARG A 511 -38.19 -5.02 -39.26
N ARG A 512 -37.22 -4.42 -39.97
CA ARG A 512 -35.80 -4.79 -39.82
C ARG A 512 -35.41 -4.63 -38.36
N VAL A 513 -34.97 -5.73 -37.74
CA VAL A 513 -34.55 -5.74 -36.34
C VAL A 513 -33.29 -4.88 -36.22
N SER A 514 -33.29 -3.92 -35.29
CA SER A 514 -32.03 -3.31 -34.87
C SER A 514 -31.23 -4.35 -34.08
N LEU A 515 -30.26 -4.96 -34.77
CA LEU A 515 -29.25 -5.86 -34.22
C LEU A 515 -28.00 -5.09 -33.77
N ALA A 516 -28.06 -3.75 -33.70
CA ALA A 516 -26.96 -2.93 -33.24
C ALA A 516 -26.69 -3.21 -31.75
N THR A 517 -25.53 -3.81 -31.47
CA THR A 517 -24.99 -3.93 -30.12
C THR A 517 -24.79 -2.53 -29.53
N SER A 518 -25.28 -2.29 -28.33
CA SER A 518 -25.12 -1.00 -27.64
C SER A 518 -23.66 -0.72 -27.27
N GLN A 519 -22.81 -1.75 -27.24
CA GLN A 519 -21.41 -1.70 -26.84
C GLN A 519 -20.44 -1.67 -28.03
N GLY A 520 -20.72 -0.78 -29.00
CA GLY A 520 -20.01 -0.71 -30.27
C GLY A 520 -18.60 -0.07 -30.18
N PRO A 521 -17.73 -0.27 -31.20
CA PRO A 521 -16.36 0.26 -31.18
C PRO A 521 -16.24 1.79 -31.05
N LYS A 522 -17.29 2.54 -31.43
CA LYS A 522 -17.29 4.02 -31.39
C LYS A 522 -17.61 4.62 -30.02
N GLY A 523 -18.21 3.85 -29.10
CA GLY A 523 -18.86 4.41 -27.91
C GLY A 523 -20.00 3.51 -27.43
N ASP A 524 -20.43 3.74 -26.19
CA ASP A 524 -21.57 3.01 -25.62
C ASP A 524 -22.84 3.80 -25.95
N ALA A 525 -23.82 3.15 -26.59
CA ALA A 525 -24.98 3.82 -27.19
C ALA A 525 -25.92 4.53 -26.18
N TRP A 526 -25.69 4.35 -24.88
CA TRP A 526 -26.44 4.96 -23.79
C TRP A 526 -25.68 6.11 -23.09
N SER A 527 -24.35 6.20 -23.22
CA SER A 527 -23.57 7.26 -22.55
C SER A 527 -23.34 8.47 -23.45
N GLY A 528 -23.35 8.30 -24.78
CA GLY A 528 -22.97 9.34 -25.75
C GLY A 528 -21.48 9.67 -25.76
N VAL A 529 -20.68 9.07 -24.87
CA VAL A 529 -19.24 9.31 -24.76
C VAL A 529 -18.51 8.43 -25.78
N PRO A 530 -17.71 9.00 -26.71
CA PRO A 530 -16.91 8.21 -27.62
C PRO A 530 -15.81 7.46 -26.87
N ARG A 531 -15.57 6.19 -27.24
CA ARG A 531 -14.49 5.40 -26.63
C ARG A 531 -13.14 6.03 -26.99
N ARG A 532 -12.38 6.50 -25.98
CA ARG A 532 -10.98 6.93 -26.16
C ARG A 532 -10.15 5.74 -26.67
N PRO A 533 -9.27 5.92 -27.68
CA PRO A 533 -8.52 4.81 -28.27
C PRO A 533 -7.61 4.10 -27.26
N ASP A 534 -7.05 4.84 -26.31
CA ASP A 534 -6.12 4.31 -25.30
C ASP A 534 -6.78 3.32 -24.34
N ALA A 535 -8.09 3.48 -24.06
CA ALA A 535 -8.84 2.57 -23.20
C ALA A 535 -8.88 1.13 -23.76
N SER A 536 -8.73 0.95 -25.08
CA SER A 536 -8.62 -0.36 -25.72
C SER A 536 -7.19 -0.93 -25.74
N ARG A 537 -6.16 -0.10 -25.52
CA ARG A 537 -4.75 -0.53 -25.51
C ARG A 537 -4.29 -0.89 -24.10
N ASN A 538 -4.73 -0.15 -23.10
CA ASN A 538 -4.25 -0.32 -21.73
C ASN A 538 -4.60 -1.67 -21.09
N VAL A 539 -5.65 -2.35 -21.56
CA VAL A 539 -6.07 -3.69 -21.08
C VAL A 539 -5.12 -4.82 -21.51
N SER A 540 -4.25 -4.58 -22.51
CA SER A 540 -3.35 -5.61 -23.04
C SER A 540 -1.88 -5.20 -23.16
N ASN A 541 -1.52 -3.92 -22.95
CA ASN A 541 -0.12 -3.48 -23.10
C ASN A 541 0.32 -2.34 -22.16
N THR A 542 -0.14 -2.31 -20.90
CA THR A 542 0.35 -1.34 -19.89
C THR A 542 1.47 -1.94 -19.01
N ILE A 543 2.68 -2.08 -19.55
CA ILE A 543 3.95 -2.18 -18.80
C ILE A 543 5.14 -2.04 -19.77
N ILE A 544 6.27 -1.51 -19.29
CA ILE A 544 7.51 -1.10 -20.01
C ILE A 544 7.44 0.29 -20.68
N PRO A 545 8.13 1.30 -20.11
CA PRO A 545 8.74 2.37 -20.88
C PRO A 545 10.15 1.96 -21.35
N GLY A 546 10.44 2.10 -22.64
CA GLY A 546 11.78 1.90 -23.21
C GLY A 546 11.98 0.58 -23.95
N ALA A 547 11.58 0.57 -25.22
CA ALA A 547 12.10 -0.28 -26.29
C ALA A 547 11.98 0.53 -27.59
N ASP A 548 13.03 0.60 -28.39
CA ASP A 548 13.08 1.48 -29.56
C ASP A 548 12.37 0.86 -30.78
N GLU A 549 11.50 1.63 -31.45
CA GLU A 549 10.89 1.25 -32.74
C GLU A 549 11.65 1.89 -33.90
N ASP A 550 12.46 1.10 -34.59
CA ASP A 550 13.16 1.51 -35.80
C ASP A 550 12.46 0.93 -37.04
N THR A 551 11.50 1.66 -37.60
CA THR A 551 11.12 1.56 -39.03
C THR A 551 10.26 2.75 -39.46
N ALA A 552 10.64 3.40 -40.54
CA ALA A 552 9.95 4.58 -41.06
C ALA A 552 9.15 4.25 -42.33
N GLU A 553 7.95 4.85 -42.45
CA GLU A 553 7.46 5.32 -43.75
C GLU A 553 6.57 6.56 -43.57
N ALA A 554 6.47 7.40 -44.60
CA ALA A 554 6.07 8.81 -44.45
C ALA A 554 4.76 9.17 -45.17
N SER A 555 3.97 10.08 -44.60
CA SER A 555 2.98 10.86 -45.35
C SER A 555 2.77 12.28 -44.79
N SER A 556 2.40 13.20 -45.70
CA SER A 556 2.56 14.66 -45.51
C SER A 556 1.48 15.33 -44.64
N GLY A 557 1.90 15.79 -43.47
CA GLY A 557 1.93 17.23 -43.10
C GLY A 557 0.72 18.15 -43.35
N ARG A 558 0.22 18.77 -42.27
CA ARG A 558 -0.13 20.21 -42.24
C ARG A 558 -0.15 20.75 -40.80
N GLY A 559 0.66 21.77 -40.52
CA GLY A 559 0.71 22.41 -39.19
C GLY A 559 -0.23 23.60 -39.07
N ARG A 560 -0.69 23.88 -37.85
CA ARG A 560 -1.26 25.18 -37.46
C ARG A 560 -1.07 25.42 -35.97
N ALA A 561 -0.21 26.36 -35.61
CA ALA A 561 -0.03 26.80 -34.24
C ALA A 561 -0.99 27.96 -33.92
N LEU A 562 -1.54 27.98 -32.70
CA LEU A 562 -2.08 29.18 -32.07
C LEU A 562 -1.75 29.14 -30.57
N SER A 563 -1.20 30.25 -30.08
CA SER A 563 -0.92 30.53 -28.67
C SER A 563 -2.12 31.18 -27.98
N GLY A 564 -2.23 31.05 -26.66
CA GLY A 564 -3.23 31.76 -25.88
C GLY A 564 -3.13 31.48 -24.39
N GLU A 565 -2.43 32.35 -23.66
CA GLU A 565 -2.48 32.39 -22.19
C GLU A 565 -3.73 33.14 -21.73
N SER A 566 -4.32 32.73 -20.60
CA SER A 566 -5.16 33.61 -19.80
C SER A 566 -5.13 33.19 -18.33
N SER A 567 -4.73 34.11 -17.45
CA SER A 567 -4.61 33.91 -16.01
C SER A 567 -5.83 34.41 -15.23
N GLY A 568 -6.21 33.69 -14.18
CA GLY A 568 -7.25 34.08 -13.21
C GLY A 568 -8.12 32.90 -12.81
N GLY A 569 -8.73 32.86 -11.63
CA GLY A 569 -8.68 33.79 -10.50
C GLY A 569 -9.75 33.36 -9.47
N LEU A 570 -9.39 33.26 -8.19
CA LEU A 570 -10.26 32.61 -7.19
C LEU A 570 -11.50 33.45 -6.84
N SER A 571 -12.66 32.79 -6.77
CA SER A 571 -13.86 33.26 -6.07
C SER A 571 -14.51 32.07 -5.33
N GLY A 572 -14.88 32.29 -4.06
CA GLY A 572 -15.30 31.21 -3.16
C GLY A 572 -16.82 31.01 -3.07
N VAL A 573 -17.20 29.80 -2.67
CA VAL A 573 -18.55 29.38 -2.25
C VAL A 573 -18.31 28.58 -0.96
N LYS A 574 -18.65 29.12 0.22
CA LYS A 574 -19.94 28.99 0.93
C LYS A 574 -20.28 27.54 1.33
N GLU A 575 -20.58 27.39 2.61
CA GLU A 575 -21.09 26.16 3.23
C GLU A 575 -22.58 25.99 2.89
N GLU A 576 -22.97 24.81 2.40
CA GLU A 576 -24.36 24.33 2.39
C GLU A 576 -24.35 22.84 2.76
N GLU A 577 -25.30 22.40 3.59
CA GLU A 577 -25.32 21.08 4.24
C GLU A 577 -26.22 20.06 3.51
N ASP A 578 -25.89 18.78 3.68
CA ASP A 578 -26.79 17.61 3.68
C ASP A 578 -27.57 17.17 2.40
N ASP A 579 -27.18 17.60 1.19
CA ASP A 579 -27.80 17.13 -0.07
C ASP A 579 -26.98 16.06 -0.84
N ASP A 580 -25.85 15.58 -0.30
CA ASP A 580 -24.88 14.73 -1.05
C ASP A 580 -25.20 13.23 -1.07
N ARG A 581 -26.49 12.86 -1.17
CA ARG A 581 -26.92 11.45 -1.22
C ARG A 581 -26.90 10.92 -2.65
N VAL A 582 -25.84 10.18 -2.99
CA VAL A 582 -25.57 9.67 -4.34
C VAL A 582 -26.56 8.57 -4.78
N ASP A 583 -27.64 8.97 -5.47
CA ASP A 583 -28.40 8.09 -6.37
C ASP A 583 -27.52 7.71 -7.59
N ALA A 584 -27.65 6.47 -8.06
CA ALA A 584 -27.02 5.98 -9.29
C ALA A 584 -27.29 6.89 -10.51
N ARG A 585 -28.47 7.52 -10.57
CA ARG A 585 -28.81 8.47 -11.63
C ARG A 585 -28.02 9.79 -11.54
N ASN A 586 -27.68 10.23 -10.33
CA ASN A 586 -26.83 11.40 -10.08
C ASN A 586 -25.34 11.05 -10.32
N ALA A 587 -24.91 9.86 -9.89
CA ALA A 587 -23.56 9.33 -10.14
C ALA A 587 -23.20 9.31 -11.63
N ALA A 588 -24.09 8.82 -12.49
CA ALA A 588 -23.87 8.82 -13.95
C ALA A 588 -23.70 10.24 -14.53
N SER A 589 -24.47 11.21 -14.02
CA SER A 589 -24.37 12.63 -14.43
C SER A 589 -23.04 13.26 -14.00
N ARG A 590 -22.63 13.05 -12.74
CA ARG A 590 -21.35 13.52 -12.19
C ARG A 590 -20.12 12.87 -12.85
N LEU A 591 -20.25 11.62 -13.32
CA LEU A 591 -19.20 10.96 -14.11
C LEU A 591 -19.10 11.51 -15.54
N ALA A 592 -20.22 11.88 -16.17
CA ALA A 592 -20.25 12.41 -17.52
C ALA A 592 -19.61 13.81 -17.66
N THR A 593 -19.58 14.60 -16.59
CA THR A 593 -18.93 15.93 -16.55
C THR A 593 -17.47 15.90 -16.11
N SER A 594 -16.95 14.76 -15.65
CA SER A 594 -15.57 14.64 -15.17
C SER A 594 -14.58 14.31 -16.29
N THR A 595 -13.67 15.24 -16.59
CA THR A 595 -12.58 15.03 -17.55
C THR A 595 -11.41 14.27 -16.93
N PHE A 596 -11.38 12.94 -17.13
CA PHE A 596 -10.32 12.00 -16.70
C PHE A 596 -9.19 11.76 -17.72
#